data_AF-A0A432UH29-F1
#
_entry.id   AF-A0A432UH29-F1
#
_cell.length_a   1.000
_cell.length_b   1.000
_cell.length_c   1.000
_cell.angle_alpha   90.00
_cell.angle_beta   90.00
_cell.angle_gamma   90.00
#
_symmetry.space_group_name_H-M   'P 1'
#
loop_
_entity.id
_entity.type
_entity.pdbx_description
1 polymer ?
#
loop_
_entity_poly.entity_id
_entity_poly.type
_entity_poly.pdbx_seq_one_letter_code
_entity_poly.pdbx_strand_id
1 'polypeptide(L)'
;MDFLKLYVIIVSAIAFGYVLASLLVETKVVNYIGLKTLSLSRFGLHPLLTNVPVLYLITPRAAHMRASELLKEGKIEPTDLYLSILASNLPMRLMFLYRYYLPVLLPLIGVIAVYYAVLRLAFDFAVFLVVFVLG
;
A
#
# COMPACT_ATOMS: atom_id res chain seq x y z
N MET A 1 18.96 30.85 -4.02
CA MET A 1 17.51 30.78 -3.76
C MET A 1 17.30 31.21 -2.31
N ASP A 2 16.43 32.19 -2.06
CA ASP A 2 16.23 32.77 -0.73
C ASP A 2 15.57 31.76 0.22
N PHE A 3 16.05 31.67 1.46
CA PHE A 3 15.62 30.68 2.46
C PHE A 3 14.11 30.78 2.71
N LEU A 4 13.58 32.00 2.80
CA LEU A 4 12.15 32.24 3.04
C LEU A 4 11.28 31.72 1.89
N LYS A 5 11.72 31.91 0.65
CA LYS A 5 11.03 31.39 -0.54
C LYS A 5 11.02 29.86 -0.53
N LEU A 6 12.14 29.23 -0.18
CA LEU A 6 12.28 27.78 -0.11
C LEU A 6 11.39 27.20 1.01
N TYR A 7 11.38 27.84 2.18
CA TYR A 7 10.55 27.47 3.32
C TYR A 7 9.06 27.53 2.98
N VAL A 8 8.59 28.63 2.38
CA VAL A 8 7.18 28.77 1.98
C VAL A 8 6.78 27.68 0.97
N ILE A 9 7.63 27.40 -0.03
CA ILE A 9 7.37 26.35 -1.01
C ILE A 9 7.23 24.98 -0.33
N ILE A 10 8.16 24.62 0.57
CA ILE A 10 8.12 23.33 1.28
C ILE A 10 6.85 23.23 2.13
N VAL A 11 6.56 24.23 2.95
CA VAL A 11 5.41 24.21 3.86
C VAL A 11 4.10 24.16 3.07
N SER A 12 3.97 24.94 1.99
CA SER A 12 2.79 24.90 1.12
C SER A 12 2.64 23.56 0.40
N ALA A 13 3.73 22.95 -0.08
CA ALA A 13 3.70 21.64 -0.73
C ALA A 13 3.29 20.52 0.25
N ILE A 14 3.81 20.54 1.47
CA ILE A 14 3.43 19.59 2.53
C ILE A 14 1.95 19.79 2.88
N ALA A 15 1.53 21.02 3.16
CA ALA A 15 0.14 21.32 3.52
C ALA A 15 -0.82 20.88 2.41
N PHE A 16 -0.52 21.22 1.15
CA PHE A 16 -1.29 20.79 -0.01
C PHE A 16 -1.37 19.26 -0.10
N GLY A 17 -0.24 18.56 0.04
CA GLY A 17 -0.21 17.11 -0.06
C GLY A 17 -1.02 16.42 1.04
N TYR A 18 -0.98 16.92 2.27
CA TYR A 18 -1.79 16.41 3.37
C TYR A 18 -3.28 16.67 3.16
N VAL A 19 -3.66 17.88 2.72
CA VAL A 19 -5.05 18.21 2.40
C VAL A 19 -5.57 17.33 1.27
N LEU A 20 -4.79 17.16 0.20
CA LEU A 20 -5.15 16.32 -0.93
C LEU A 20 -5.29 14.85 -0.51
N ALA A 21 -4.35 14.32 0.28
CA ALA A 21 -4.43 12.96 0.81
C ALA A 21 -5.68 12.77 1.69
N SER A 22 -6.01 13.74 2.55
CA SER A 22 -7.21 13.70 3.39
C SER A 22 -8.48 13.71 2.54
N LEU A 23 -8.56 14.60 1.54
CA LEU A 23 -9.68 14.66 0.61
C LEU A 23 -9.85 13.35 -0.16
N LEU A 24 -8.76 12.74 -0.66
CA LEU A 24 -8.82 11.46 -1.37
C LEU A 24 -9.35 10.32 -0.48
N VAL A 25 -9.06 10.36 0.82
CA VAL A 25 -9.59 9.40 1.80
C VAL A 25 -11.06 9.68 2.10
N GLU A 26 -11.42 10.92 2.40
CA GLU A 26 -12.81 11.32 2.75
C GLU A 26 -13.79 11.12 1.60
N THR A 27 -13.38 11.46 0.38
CA THR A 27 -14.18 11.28 -0.85
C THR A 27 -14.31 9.81 -1.27
N LYS A 28 -13.72 8.87 -0.53
CA LYS A 28 -13.66 7.43 -0.84
C LYS A 28 -13.01 7.12 -2.19
N VAL A 29 -12.29 8.06 -2.80
CA VAL A 29 -11.54 7.83 -4.05
C VAL A 29 -10.46 6.77 -3.84
N VAL A 30 -9.76 6.81 -2.70
CA VAL A 30 -8.81 5.77 -2.26
C VAL A 30 -9.49 4.40 -2.23
N ASN A 31 -10.71 4.32 -1.69
CA ASN A 31 -11.47 3.08 -1.61
C ASN A 31 -11.94 2.63 -3.00
N TYR A 32 -12.38 3.55 -3.85
CA TYR A 32 -12.80 3.26 -5.22
C TYR A 32 -11.65 2.71 -6.07
N ILE A 33 -10.46 3.32 -5.98
CA ILE A 33 -9.25 2.82 -6.64
C ILE A 33 -8.88 1.44 -6.07
N GLY A 34 -8.91 1.31 -4.74
CA GLY A 34 -8.72 0.02 -4.05
C GLY A 34 -9.63 -1.09 -4.58
N LEU A 35 -10.92 -0.76 -4.80
CA LEU A 35 -11.90 -1.67 -5.38
C LEU A 35 -11.59 -2.03 -6.85
N LYS A 36 -11.06 -1.10 -7.65
CA LYS A 36 -10.61 -1.40 -9.02
C LYS A 36 -9.37 -2.28 -9.04
N THR A 37 -8.48 -2.13 -8.07
CA THR A 37 -7.29 -2.98 -7.90
C THR A 37 -7.57 -4.31 -7.19
N LEU A 38 -8.82 -4.60 -6.79
CA LEU A 38 -9.21 -5.86 -6.15
C LEU A 38 -8.86 -7.10 -6.97
N SER A 39 -8.96 -7.03 -8.31
CA SER A 39 -8.66 -8.19 -9.16
C SER A 39 -7.20 -8.60 -9.07
N LEU A 40 -6.30 -7.64 -8.80
CA LEU A 40 -4.86 -7.85 -8.63
C LEU A 40 -4.49 -8.40 -7.24
N SER A 41 -5.44 -8.48 -6.31
CA SER A 41 -5.19 -8.97 -4.94
C SER A 41 -5.89 -10.29 -4.61
N ARG A 42 -6.68 -10.85 -5.54
CA ARG A 42 -7.28 -12.20 -5.42
C ARG A 42 -6.28 -13.32 -5.73
N PHE A 43 -5.09 -13.23 -5.15
CA PHE A 43 -4.09 -14.30 -5.21
C PHE A 43 -4.01 -14.91 -3.82
N GLY A 44 -4.51 -16.14 -3.69
CA GLY A 44 -4.56 -16.87 -2.43
C GLY A 44 -3.59 -18.03 -2.45
N LEU A 45 -2.52 -17.95 -1.65
CA LEU A 45 -1.65 -19.08 -1.33
C LEU A 45 -2.38 -20.06 -0.38
N HIS A 46 -3.23 -19.51 0.50
CA HIS A 46 -4.10 -20.29 1.39
C HIS A 46 -5.56 -19.82 1.25
N PRO A 47 -6.55 -20.74 1.12
CA PRO A 47 -7.96 -20.39 0.87
C PRO A 47 -8.53 -19.38 1.88
N LEU A 48 -8.17 -19.54 3.16
CA LEU A 48 -8.62 -18.66 4.26
C LEU A 48 -7.94 -17.29 4.28
N LEU A 49 -6.79 -17.13 3.60
CA LEU A 49 -6.00 -15.89 3.58
C LEU A 49 -6.14 -15.09 2.28
N THR A 50 -6.86 -15.62 1.29
CA THR A 50 -7.15 -14.95 0.00
C THR A 50 -7.73 -13.53 0.16
N ASN A 51 -8.43 -13.26 1.27
CA ASN A 51 -9.03 -11.95 1.55
C ASN A 51 -8.08 -10.98 2.27
N VAL A 52 -6.94 -11.45 2.81
CA VAL A 52 -5.99 -10.60 3.55
C VAL A 52 -5.34 -9.56 2.63
N PRO A 53 -4.82 -9.90 1.43
CA PRO A 53 -4.30 -8.90 0.49
C PRO A 53 -5.32 -7.83 0.09
N VAL A 54 -6.59 -8.23 -0.01
CA VAL A 54 -7.72 -7.33 -0.26
C VAL A 54 -7.94 -6.38 0.91
N LEU A 55 -7.93 -6.90 2.14
CA LEU A 55 -8.12 -6.07 3.34
C LEU A 55 -7.02 -5.01 3.46
N TYR A 56 -5.79 -5.28 3.02
CA TYR A 56 -4.71 -4.29 3.00
C TYR A 56 -4.98 -3.09 2.08
N LEU A 57 -5.79 -3.24 1.03
CA LEU A 57 -6.21 -2.13 0.15
C LEU A 57 -7.24 -1.22 0.82
N ILE A 58 -7.96 -1.73 1.83
CA ILE A 58 -8.97 -0.98 2.59
C ILE A 58 -8.33 -0.41 3.85
N THR A 59 -7.87 -1.29 4.75
CA THR A 59 -7.10 -0.91 5.94
C THR A 59 -6.10 -2.02 6.33
N PRO A 60 -4.82 -1.69 6.56
CA PRO A 60 -3.85 -2.65 7.08
C PRO A 60 -4.27 -3.26 8.42
N ARG A 61 -4.96 -2.49 9.27
CA ARG A 61 -5.43 -2.96 10.58
C ARG A 61 -6.42 -4.11 10.45
N ALA A 62 -7.40 -4.02 9.56
CA ALA A 62 -8.36 -5.10 9.34
C ALA A 62 -7.68 -6.38 8.82
N ALA A 63 -6.69 -6.22 7.93
CA ALA A 63 -5.90 -7.34 7.42
C ALA A 63 -5.13 -8.05 8.55
N HIS A 64 -4.43 -7.30 9.41
CA HIS A 64 -3.72 -7.86 10.55
C HIS A 64 -4.63 -8.54 11.57
N MET A 65 -5.78 -7.93 11.90
CA MET A 65 -6.71 -8.57 12.86
C MET A 65 -7.23 -9.90 12.32
N ARG A 66 -7.66 -9.93 11.06
CA ARG A 66 -8.20 -11.16 10.45
C ARG A 66 -7.15 -12.26 10.36
N ALA A 67 -5.92 -11.91 10.00
CA ALA A 67 -4.83 -12.86 9.91
C ALA A 67 -4.44 -13.42 11.30
N SER A 68 -4.40 -12.56 12.33
CA SER A 68 -4.13 -12.97 13.71
C SER A 68 -5.24 -13.83 14.32
N GLU A 69 -6.51 -13.56 14.01
CA GLU A 69 -7.63 -14.42 14.42
C GLU A 69 -7.49 -15.83 13.87
N LEU A 70 -7.22 -15.97 12.57
CA LEU A 70 -7.04 -17.26 11.91
C LEU A 70 -5.87 -18.06 12.49
N LEU A 71 -4.77 -17.38 12.83
CA LEU A 71 -3.63 -18.00 13.50
C LEU A 71 -3.99 -18.47 14.92
N LYS A 72 -4.68 -17.63 15.69
CA LYS A 72 -5.13 -17.94 17.06
C LYS A 72 -6.11 -19.12 17.09
N GLU A 73 -6.94 -19.24 16.07
CA GLU A 73 -7.88 -20.34 15.88
C GLU A 73 -7.21 -21.64 15.37
N GLY A 74 -5.90 -21.62 15.09
CA GLY A 74 -5.16 -22.77 14.57
C GLY A 74 -5.57 -23.17 13.16
N LYS A 75 -6.21 -22.27 12.41
CA LYS A 75 -6.73 -22.54 11.05
C LYS A 75 -5.70 -22.34 9.94
N ILE A 76 -4.56 -21.74 10.28
CA ILE A 76 -3.43 -21.46 9.38
C ILE A 76 -2.13 -21.70 10.14
N GLU A 77 -1.07 -22.07 9.42
CA GLU A 77 0.26 -22.13 10.01
C GLU A 77 0.93 -20.75 10.03
N PRO A 78 1.91 -20.52 10.91
CA PRO A 78 2.70 -19.29 10.89
C PRO A 78 3.35 -19.02 9.53
N THR A 79 3.78 -20.06 8.82
CA THR A 79 4.36 -20.01 7.47
C THR A 79 3.39 -19.39 6.46
N ASP A 80 2.13 -19.86 6.45
CA ASP A 80 1.07 -19.33 5.59
C ASP A 80 0.79 -17.84 5.84
N LEU A 81 0.87 -17.44 7.12
CA LEU A 81 0.72 -16.05 7.53
C LEU A 81 1.86 -15.19 6.96
N TYR A 82 3.11 -15.61 7.11
CA TYR A 82 4.27 -14.86 6.60
C TYR A 82 4.22 -14.74 5.07
N LEU A 83 3.92 -15.83 4.37
CA LEU A 83 3.75 -15.83 2.91
C LEU A 83 2.62 -14.91 2.46
N SER A 84 1.49 -14.93 3.16
CA SER A 84 0.36 -14.05 2.85
C SER A 84 0.67 -12.57 3.11
N ILE A 85 1.43 -12.24 4.16
CA ILE A 85 1.90 -10.88 4.42
C ILE A 85 2.88 -10.43 3.32
N LEU A 86 3.80 -11.31 2.93
CA LEU A 86 4.76 -11.01 1.86
C LEU A 86 4.06 -10.75 0.52
N ALA A 87 3.09 -11.59 0.15
CA ALA A 87 2.26 -11.38 -1.04
C ALA A 87 1.43 -10.08 -0.94
N SER A 88 0.97 -9.73 0.26
CA SER A 88 0.19 -8.51 0.51
C SER A 88 1.00 -7.21 0.41
N ASN A 89 2.34 -7.28 0.35
CA ASN A 89 3.17 -6.08 0.22
C ASN A 89 2.90 -5.31 -1.07
N LEU A 90 2.63 -6.00 -2.18
CA LEU A 90 2.35 -5.35 -3.47
C LEU A 90 1.02 -4.58 -3.46
N PRO A 91 -0.13 -5.19 -3.06
CA PRO A 91 -1.38 -4.46 -2.88
C PRO A 91 -1.23 -3.28 -1.90
N MET A 92 -0.56 -3.52 -0.78
CA MET A 92 -0.27 -2.45 0.19
C MET A 92 0.53 -1.32 -0.45
N ARG A 93 1.55 -1.62 -1.26
CA ARG A 93 2.38 -0.62 -1.95
C ARG A 93 1.57 0.22 -2.92
N LEU A 94 0.71 -0.42 -3.70
CA LEU A 94 -0.21 0.28 -4.61
C LEU A 94 -1.07 1.27 -3.82
N MET A 95 -1.62 0.85 -2.67
CA MET A 95 -2.36 1.74 -1.77
C MET A 95 -1.55 2.95 -1.31
N PHE A 96 -0.32 2.72 -0.84
CA PHE A 96 0.56 3.82 -0.45
C PHE A 96 0.88 4.77 -1.60
N LEU A 97 0.94 4.26 -2.84
CA LEU A 97 1.27 5.05 -4.01
C LEU A 97 0.24 6.17 -4.24
N TYR A 98 -1.04 5.80 -4.34
CA TYR A 98 -2.10 6.77 -4.58
C TYR A 98 -2.51 7.56 -3.34
N ARG A 99 -2.33 6.99 -2.13
CA ARG A 99 -2.71 7.67 -0.88
C ARG A 99 -1.68 8.66 -0.36
N TYR A 100 -0.38 8.40 -0.57
CA TYR A 100 0.69 9.21 0.02
C TYR A 100 1.77 9.62 -0.99
N TYR A 101 2.22 8.74 -1.89
CA TYR A 101 3.32 9.11 -2.78
C TYR A 101 2.92 10.18 -3.80
N LEU A 102 1.83 9.97 -4.51
CA LEU A 102 1.35 10.93 -5.50
C LEU A 102 0.91 12.26 -4.85
N PRO A 103 0.13 12.27 -3.76
CA PRO A 103 -0.30 13.55 -3.19
C PRO A 103 0.78 14.26 -2.37
N VAL A 104 1.68 13.55 -1.69
CA VAL A 104 2.64 14.16 -0.74
C VAL A 104 4.07 14.15 -1.27
N LEU A 105 4.59 12.99 -1.69
CA LEU A 105 6.00 12.87 -2.11
C LEU A 105 6.26 13.53 -3.47
N LEU A 106 5.33 13.40 -4.42
CA LEU A 106 5.52 13.94 -5.77
C LEU A 106 5.63 15.48 -5.76
N PRO A 107 4.80 16.25 -5.02
CA PRO A 107 5.00 17.69 -4.90
C PRO A 107 6.28 18.08 -4.14
N LEU A 108 6.72 17.24 -3.18
CA LEU A 108 7.86 17.57 -2.32
C LEU A 108 9.21 17.40 -3.02
N ILE A 109 9.41 16.28 -3.72
CA ILE A 109 10.70 15.89 -4.31
C ILE A 109 10.63 15.65 -5.83
N GLY A 110 9.48 15.92 -6.44
CA GLY A 110 9.30 15.87 -7.90
C GLY A 110 9.61 14.50 -8.49
N VAL A 111 10.38 14.49 -9.57
CA VAL A 111 10.71 13.29 -10.36
C VAL A 111 11.42 12.21 -9.53
N ILE A 112 12.12 12.58 -8.46
CA ILE A 112 12.77 11.61 -7.55
C ILE A 112 11.72 10.69 -6.89
N ALA A 113 10.53 11.21 -6.56
CA ALA A 113 9.44 10.39 -6.03
C ALA A 113 8.99 9.33 -7.04
N VAL A 114 8.98 9.66 -8.34
CA VAL A 114 8.60 8.73 -9.42
C VAL A 114 9.62 7.60 -9.53
N TYR A 115 10.91 7.92 -9.58
CA TYR A 115 11.96 6.90 -9.60
C TYR A 115 11.88 5.99 -8.39
N TYR A 116 11.73 6.56 -7.19
CA TYR A 116 11.59 5.79 -5.97
C TYR A 116 10.34 4.91 -5.97
N ALA A 117 9.20 5.41 -6.45
CA ALA A 117 7.95 4.65 -6.56
C ALA A 117 8.10 3.45 -7.51
N VAL A 118 8.71 3.64 -8.68
CA VAL A 118 8.91 2.59 -9.68
C VAL A 118 9.86 1.51 -9.17
N LEU A 119 11.01 1.90 -8.62
CA LEU A 119 11.97 0.95 -8.01
C LEU A 119 11.32 0.14 -6.89
N ARG A 120 10.52 0.80 -6.05
CA ARG A 120 9.84 0.14 -4.94
C ARG A 120 8.77 -0.85 -5.43
N LEU A 121 7.97 -0.45 -6.42
CA LEU A 121 6.99 -1.33 -7.05
C LEU A 121 7.66 -2.54 -7.72
N ALA A 122 8.77 -2.33 -8.43
CA ALA A 122 9.51 -3.41 -9.07
C ALA A 122 10.04 -4.42 -8.05
N PHE A 123 10.56 -3.94 -6.91
CA PHE A 123 11.01 -4.79 -5.82
C PHE A 123 9.85 -5.61 -5.22
N ASP A 124 8.73 -4.97 -4.88
CA ASP A 124 7.58 -5.67 -4.29
C ASP A 124 6.95 -6.66 -5.30
N PHE A 125 7.00 -6.36 -6.59
CA PHE A 125 6.60 -7.29 -7.66
C PHE A 125 7.52 -8.51 -7.75
N ALA A 126 8.83 -8.32 -7.65
CA ALA A 126 9.77 -9.44 -7.61
C ALA A 126 9.53 -10.34 -6.38
N VAL A 127 9.33 -9.74 -5.20
CA VAL A 127 8.98 -10.49 -3.98
C VAL A 127 7.66 -11.23 -4.15
N PHE A 128 6.65 -10.58 -4.72
CA PHE A 128 5.36 -11.20 -5.01
C PHE A 128 5.51 -12.41 -5.94
N LEU A 129 6.30 -12.31 -7.01
CA LEU A 129 6.56 -13.44 -7.91
C LEU A 129 7.27 -14.60 -7.21
N VAL A 130 8.28 -14.32 -6.38
CA VAL A 130 8.99 -15.36 -5.62
C VAL A 130 8.03 -16.11 -4.70
N VAL A 131 7.19 -15.36 -3.98
CA VAL A 131 6.19 -15.95 -3.08
C VAL A 131 5.15 -16.76 -3.85
N PHE A 132 4.71 -16.28 -5.02
CA PHE A 132 3.76 -16.99 -5.88
C PHE A 132 4.31 -18.30 -6.47
N VAL A 133 5.63 -18.39 -6.68
CA VAL A 133 6.26 -19.61 -7.21
C VAL A 133 6.56 -20.63 -6.10
N LEU A 134 6.88 -20.16 -4.89
CA LEU A 134 7.33 -21.01 -3.78
C LEU A 134 6.22 -21.45 -2.82
N GLY A 135 5.16 -20.66 -2.67
CA GLY A 135 3.99 -20.99 -1.84
C GLY A 135 2.83 -21.50 -2.68
#